data_AF-A0A024FI37-F1
#
_entry.id   AF-A0A024FI37-F1
#
_cell.length_a   1.000
_cell.length_b   1.000
_cell.length_c   1.000
_cell.angle_alpha   90.00
_cell.angle_beta   90.00
_cell.angle_gamma   90.00
#
_symmetry.space_group_name_H-M   'P 1'
#
loop_
_entity.id
_entity.type
_entity.pdbx_description
1 polymer ?
#
loop_
_entity_poly.entity_id
_entity_poly.type
_entity_poly.pdbx_seq_one_letter_code
_entity_poly.pdbx_strand_id
1 'polypeptide(L)'
;MNAHRSITRKYFNFYYGLGGTIGKYKFDKPINETVSNNPKTFYNLNSKTGINLNLPTKKMDWRVIGIELTYNYEFGPYQNALENVRNSNEDPSLLIFNKKSILAYNFGSEAVFKLTSGNTFSFGYYIGELLNRTDNLKGMNTTFMATYMSYKIKKITLSFLSEGGQANISSSKFGLSYQLF
;
A
#
# COMPACT_ATOMS: atom_id res chain seq x y z
N MET A 1 -3.10 -7.23 -8.43
CA MET A 1 -2.08 -7.90 -9.26
C MET A 1 -1.03 -6.87 -9.65
N ASN A 2 0.25 -7.20 -9.48
CA ASN A 2 1.35 -6.26 -9.76
C ASN A 2 2.36 -6.86 -10.74
N ALA A 3 2.81 -6.08 -11.72
CA ALA A 3 3.96 -6.38 -12.55
C ALA A 3 5.11 -5.48 -12.12
N HIS A 4 6.26 -6.07 -11.84
CA HIS A 4 7.40 -5.32 -11.29
C HIS A 4 8.72 -5.78 -11.88
N ARG A 5 9.71 -4.90 -11.84
CA ARG A 5 11.11 -5.21 -12.13
C ARG A 5 11.96 -4.83 -10.93
N SER A 6 13.04 -5.59 -10.73
CA SER A 6 14.04 -5.26 -9.72
C SER A 6 15.44 -5.46 -10.27
N ILE A 7 16.35 -4.56 -9.91
CA ILE A 7 17.78 -4.60 -10.24
C ILE A 7 18.52 -4.73 -8.91
N THR A 8 19.06 -5.92 -8.67
CA THR A 8 19.79 -6.22 -7.42
C THR A 8 21.29 -6.25 -7.69
N ARG A 9 22.02 -5.37 -7.01
CA ARG A 9 23.47 -5.45 -6.81
C ARG A 9 23.77 -5.89 -5.38
N LYS A 10 25.05 -6.14 -5.08
CA LYS A 10 25.51 -6.66 -3.78
C LYS A 10 24.93 -5.89 -2.59
N TYR A 11 24.95 -4.55 -2.64
CA TYR A 11 24.54 -3.70 -1.52
C TYR A 11 23.29 -2.86 -1.78
N PHE A 12 22.71 -2.95 -2.97
CA PHE A 12 21.60 -2.10 -3.38
C PHE A 12 20.59 -2.89 -4.19
N ASN A 13 19.31 -2.66 -3.93
CA ASN A 13 18.23 -3.16 -4.77
C ASN A 13 17.33 -1.99 -5.16
N PHE A 14 17.27 -1.71 -6.46
CA PHE A 14 16.31 -0.77 -7.02
C PHE A 14 15.13 -1.55 -7.60
N TYR A 15 13.91 -1.07 -7.40
CA TYR A 15 12.73 -1.70 -7.94
C TYR A 15 11.69 -0.68 -8.37
N TYR A 16 10.86 -1.09 -9.32
CA TYR A 16 9.71 -0.34 -9.77
C TYR A 16 8.63 -1.28 -10.29
N GLY A 17 7.38 -0.85 -10.27
CA GLY A 17 6.28 -1.66 -10.77
C GLY A 17 4.99 -0.89 -10.89
N LEU A 18 4.07 -1.49 -11.64
CA LEU A 18 2.70 -1.05 -11.81
C LEU A 18 1.77 -2.16 -11.35
N GLY A 19 0.61 -1.76 -10.86
CA GLY A 19 -0.32 -2.69 -10.26
C GLY A 19 -1.75 -2.20 -10.28
N GLY A 20 -2.63 -3.14 -9.98
CA GLY A 20 -4.03 -2.85 -9.73
C GLY A 20 -4.53 -3.60 -8.51
N THR A 21 -5.38 -2.95 -7.72
CA THR A 21 -6.04 -3.52 -6.56
C THR A 21 -7.55 -3.41 -6.73
N ILE A 22 -8.28 -4.43 -6.30
CA ILE A 22 -9.72 -4.39 -6.10
C ILE A 22 -9.96 -4.74 -4.64
N GLY A 23 -10.91 -4.06 -4.01
CA GLY A 23 -11.27 -4.35 -2.63
C GLY A 23 -12.62 -3.79 -2.25
N LYS A 24 -12.91 -3.85 -0.96
CA LYS A 24 -14.11 -3.27 -0.37
C LYS A 24 -13.75 -2.46 0.86
N TYR A 25 -14.33 -1.28 0.99
CA TYR A 25 -14.32 -0.51 2.22
C TYR A 25 -15.60 -0.75 2.98
N LYS A 26 -15.48 -0.89 4.30
CA LYS A 26 -16.61 -0.92 5.22
C LYS A 26 -16.45 0.27 6.16
N PHE A 27 -17.51 1.05 6.32
CA PHE A 27 -17.56 2.11 7.32
C PHE A 27 -17.93 1.50 8.68
N ASP A 28 -17.31 1.99 9.74
CA ASP A 28 -17.62 1.54 11.11
C ASP A 28 -18.95 2.11 11.60
N LYS A 29 -19.27 3.33 11.16
CA LYS A 29 -20.53 4.03 11.45
C LYS A 29 -21.15 4.49 10.14
N PRO A 30 -22.47 4.32 9.95
CA PRO A 30 -23.16 4.92 8.82
C PRO A 30 -23.14 6.45 8.98
N ILE A 31 -22.95 7.16 7.88
CA ILE A 31 -23.02 8.63 7.84
C ILE A 31 -24.42 9.07 7.39
N ASN A 32 -24.98 8.38 6.39
CA ASN A 32 -26.32 8.59 5.85
C ASN A 32 -26.78 7.33 5.07
N GLU A 33 -27.95 7.37 4.42
CA GLU A 33 -28.42 6.26 3.58
C GLU A 33 -27.44 5.93 2.42
N THR A 34 -26.71 6.92 1.93
CA THR A 34 -25.74 6.80 0.84
C THR A 34 -24.46 6.07 1.28
N VAL A 35 -24.00 6.32 2.50
CA VAL A 35 -22.83 5.73 3.17
C VAL A 35 -23.32 4.90 4.36
N SER A 36 -23.89 3.74 4.01
CA SER A 36 -24.31 2.71 4.94
C SER A 36 -23.14 1.81 5.35
N ASN A 37 -23.37 0.97 6.37
CA ASN A 37 -22.41 -0.06 6.81
C ASN A 37 -22.18 -1.18 5.77
N ASN A 38 -22.85 -1.13 4.61
CA ASN A 38 -22.67 -2.09 3.55
C ASN A 38 -21.32 -1.86 2.85
N PRO A 39 -20.49 -2.90 2.69
CA PRO A 39 -19.19 -2.74 2.04
C PRO A 39 -19.34 -2.24 0.60
N LYS A 40 -18.62 -1.16 0.26
CA LYS A 40 -18.57 -0.61 -1.09
C LYS A 40 -17.28 -1.01 -1.77
N THR A 41 -17.36 -1.42 -3.04
CA THR A 41 -16.19 -1.78 -3.82
C THR A 41 -15.37 -0.56 -4.21
N PHE A 42 -14.06 -0.76 -4.32
CA PHE A 42 -13.13 0.19 -4.90
C PHE A 42 -12.18 -0.52 -5.86
N TYR A 43 -11.65 0.25 -6.79
CA TYR A 43 -10.62 -0.16 -7.73
C TYR A 43 -9.47 0.84 -7.64
N ASN A 44 -8.26 0.34 -7.73
CA ASN A 44 -7.06 1.14 -7.61
C ASN A 44 -6.06 0.75 -8.70
N LEU A 45 -5.49 1.75 -9.36
CA LEU A 45 -4.28 1.61 -10.16
C LEU A 45 -3.14 2.18 -9.33
N ASN A 46 -2.03 1.47 -9.24
CA ASN A 46 -0.89 1.91 -8.45
C ASN A 46 0.43 1.79 -9.22
N SER A 47 1.35 2.66 -8.86
CA SER A 47 2.74 2.58 -9.26
C SER A 47 3.61 2.73 -8.03
N LYS A 48 4.71 1.98 -7.99
CA LYS A 48 5.68 2.08 -6.92
C LYS A 48 7.10 2.07 -7.46
N THR A 49 7.98 2.78 -6.79
CA THR A 49 9.42 2.70 -7.02
C THR A 49 10.16 2.85 -5.70
N GLY A 50 11.28 2.16 -5.56
CA GLY A 50 12.05 2.26 -4.34
C GLY A 50 13.47 1.76 -4.50
N ILE A 51 14.26 2.06 -3.48
CA ILE A 51 15.63 1.61 -3.33
C ILE A 51 15.86 1.08 -1.93
N ASN A 52 16.55 -0.05 -1.83
CA ASN A 52 16.92 -0.70 -0.58
C ASN A 52 18.43 -0.83 -0.45
N LEU A 53 18.95 -0.58 0.75
CA LEU A 53 20.28 -1.01 1.16
C LEU A 53 20.24 -2.47 1.62
N ASN A 54 21.06 -3.30 1.00
CA ASN A 54 21.10 -4.74 1.26
C ASN A 54 22.37 -5.13 2.02
N LEU A 55 22.20 -5.92 3.07
CA LEU A 55 23.26 -6.70 3.72
C LEU A 55 23.08 -8.17 3.31
N PRO A 56 23.75 -8.59 2.23
CA PRO A 56 23.60 -9.95 1.74
C PRO A 56 24.39 -10.94 2.61
N THR A 57 23.75 -12.04 2.96
CA THR A 57 24.41 -13.22 3.54
C THR A 57 24.14 -14.44 2.66
N LYS A 58 24.77 -15.57 2.98
CA LYS A 58 24.60 -16.83 2.23
C LYS A 58 23.14 -17.31 2.24
N LYS A 59 22.42 -17.15 3.36
CA LYS A 59 21.05 -17.68 3.54
C LYS A 59 19.96 -16.61 3.58
N MET A 60 20.33 -15.34 3.76
CA MET A 60 19.39 -14.24 3.93
C MET A 60 19.94 -12.96 3.32
N ASP A 61 19.11 -12.18 2.63
CA ASP A 61 19.41 -10.78 2.35
C ASP A 61 18.60 -9.91 3.30
N TRP A 62 19.27 -9.11 4.13
CA TRP A 62 18.58 -8.12 4.94
C TRP A 62 18.56 -6.79 4.21
N ARG A 63 17.37 -6.32 3.85
CA ARG A 63 17.12 -4.99 3.28
C ARG A 63 16.88 -4.03 4.45
N VAL A 64 17.90 -3.31 4.87
CA VAL A 64 17.94 -2.61 6.17
C VAL A 64 17.19 -1.30 6.12
N ILE A 65 17.39 -0.54 5.04
CA ILE A 65 16.75 0.75 4.82
C ILE A 65 16.25 0.75 3.39
N GLY A 66 14.92 0.69 3.26
CA GLY A 66 14.19 0.91 2.03
C GLY A 66 13.55 2.27 2.03
N ILE A 67 13.68 3.01 0.93
CA ILE A 67 12.84 4.17 0.63
C ILE A 67 11.96 3.76 -0.54
N GLU A 68 10.64 3.84 -0.35
CA GLU A 68 9.64 3.59 -1.38
C GLU A 68 8.80 4.84 -1.61
N LEU A 69 8.51 5.14 -2.86
CA LEU A 69 7.48 6.08 -3.28
C LEU A 69 6.34 5.29 -3.91
N THR A 70 5.12 5.61 -3.48
CA THR A 70 3.91 4.98 -4.01
C THR A 70 2.94 6.04 -4.50
N TYR A 71 2.37 5.78 -5.67
CA TYR A 71 1.25 6.55 -6.21
C TYR A 71 0.07 5.60 -6.41
N ASN A 72 -1.09 6.01 -5.94
CA ASN A 72 -2.32 5.25 -5.95
C ASN A 72 -3.43 6.12 -6.55
N TYR A 73 -4.05 5.63 -7.61
CA TYR A 73 -5.24 6.22 -8.20
C TYR A 73 -6.45 5.32 -7.93
N GLU A 74 -7.37 5.78 -7.09
CA GLU A 74 -8.57 5.03 -6.70
C GLU A 74 -9.83 5.57 -7.39
N PHE A 75 -10.73 4.66 -7.77
CA PHE A 75 -12.01 4.94 -8.41
C PHE A 75 -13.05 3.85 -8.08
N GLY A 76 -14.31 4.10 -8.42
CA GLY A 76 -15.40 3.14 -8.26
C GLY A 76 -16.48 3.57 -7.25
N PRO A 77 -17.39 2.65 -6.88
CA PRO A 77 -18.56 2.96 -6.06
C PRO A 77 -18.26 3.61 -4.71
N TYR A 78 -17.15 3.22 -4.06
CA TYR A 78 -16.72 3.86 -2.82
C TYR A 78 -16.37 5.34 -3.03
N GLN A 79 -15.56 5.66 -4.04
CA GLN A 79 -15.16 7.03 -4.37
C GLN A 79 -16.38 7.90 -4.76
N ASN A 80 -17.31 7.33 -5.53
CA ASN A 80 -18.57 8.00 -5.88
C ASN A 80 -19.42 8.30 -4.63
N ALA A 81 -19.48 7.37 -3.67
CA ALA A 81 -20.22 7.59 -2.44
C ALA A 81 -19.61 8.72 -1.58
N LEU A 82 -18.28 8.78 -1.46
CA LEU A 82 -17.60 9.89 -0.78
C LEU A 82 -17.84 11.23 -1.48
N GLU A 83 -17.87 11.25 -2.82
CA GLU A 83 -18.16 12.45 -3.61
C GLU A 83 -19.58 12.95 -3.37
N ASN A 84 -20.55 12.04 -3.31
CA ASN A 84 -21.94 12.37 -3.01
C ASN A 84 -22.11 12.98 -1.62
N VAL A 85 -21.51 12.40 -0.57
CA VAL A 85 -21.58 12.97 0.79
C VAL A 85 -20.93 14.35 0.85
N ARG A 86 -19.80 14.53 0.14
CA ARG A 86 -19.13 15.84 0.07
C ARG A 86 -20.01 16.89 -0.61
N ASN A 87 -20.72 16.52 -1.67
CA ASN A 87 -21.56 17.45 -2.42
C ASN A 87 -22.91 17.71 -1.73
N SER A 88 -23.45 16.75 -0.99
CA SER A 88 -24.72 16.91 -0.28
C SER A 88 -24.62 17.77 0.98
N ASN A 89 -23.40 18.03 1.48
CA ASN A 89 -23.12 18.94 2.61
C ASN A 89 -23.93 18.61 3.86
N GLU A 90 -24.33 17.34 4.01
CA GLU A 90 -25.28 16.88 5.04
C GLU A 90 -24.75 17.03 6.46
N ASP A 91 -23.42 17.04 6.64
CA ASP A 91 -22.80 17.30 7.93
C ASP A 91 -21.47 18.07 7.76
N PRO A 92 -21.44 19.39 8.06
CA PRO A 92 -20.23 20.21 7.95
C PRO A 92 -19.14 19.85 8.97
N SER A 93 -19.43 18.97 9.95
CA SER A 93 -18.43 18.45 10.89
C SER A 93 -17.60 17.29 10.33
N LEU A 94 -18.03 16.70 9.21
CA LEU A 94 -17.32 15.57 8.60
C LEU A 94 -16.13 16.03 7.73
N LEU A 95 -14.93 15.60 8.11
CA LEU A 95 -13.75 15.71 7.27
C LEU A 95 -13.74 14.56 6.23
N ILE A 96 -14.25 14.84 5.04
CA ILE A 96 -14.29 13.87 3.95
C ILE A 96 -12.99 13.90 3.16
N PHE A 97 -12.21 12.83 3.26
CA PHE A 97 -11.02 12.64 2.45
C PHE A 97 -11.35 11.91 1.14
N ASN A 98 -11.81 12.66 0.14
CA ASN A 98 -12.04 12.14 -1.21
C ASN A 98 -10.88 12.52 -2.13
N LYS A 99 -9.74 11.84 -1.98
CA LYS A 99 -8.62 11.94 -2.91
C LYS A 99 -8.55 10.69 -3.76
N LYS A 100 -8.96 10.83 -5.03
CA LYS A 100 -8.75 9.82 -6.07
C LYS A 100 -7.26 9.55 -6.30
N SER A 101 -6.36 10.49 -6.01
CA SER A 101 -4.91 10.34 -6.20
C SER A 101 -4.17 10.51 -4.88
N ILE A 102 -3.42 9.50 -4.46
CA ILE A 102 -2.67 9.46 -3.21
C ILE A 102 -1.20 9.20 -3.54
N LEU A 103 -0.32 10.09 -3.09
CA LEU A 103 1.13 9.97 -3.20
C LEU A 103 1.70 9.83 -1.78
N ALA A 104 2.53 8.81 -1.55
CA ALA A 104 3.12 8.54 -0.26
C ALA A 104 4.58 8.10 -0.37
N TYR A 105 5.32 8.28 0.72
CA TYR A 105 6.63 7.67 0.91
C TYR A 105 6.62 6.70 2.09
N ASN A 106 7.49 5.70 2.04
CA ASN A 106 7.61 4.70 3.09
C ASN A 106 9.08 4.39 3.35
N PHE A 107 9.43 4.25 4.62
CA PHE A 107 10.67 3.68 5.10
C PHE A 107 10.42 2.28 5.62
N GLY A 108 11.21 1.31 5.19
CA GLY A 108 10.99 -0.08 5.58
C GLY A 108 12.25 -0.90 5.74
N SER A 109 12.08 -2.05 6.37
CA SER A 109 13.10 -3.09 6.51
C SER A 109 12.48 -4.46 6.22
N GLU A 110 13.24 -5.33 5.57
CA GLU A 110 12.80 -6.65 5.15
C GLU A 110 13.91 -7.69 5.29
N ALA A 111 13.60 -8.82 5.91
CA ALA A 111 14.42 -10.02 5.86
C ALA A 111 13.95 -10.93 4.72
N VAL A 112 14.85 -11.25 3.78
CA VAL A 112 14.57 -12.14 2.64
C VAL A 112 15.37 -13.43 2.79
N PHE A 113 14.69 -14.52 3.14
CA PHE A 113 15.26 -15.85 3.30
C PHE A 113 15.35 -16.57 1.95
N LYS A 114 16.55 -17.02 1.59
CA LYS A 114 16.82 -17.78 0.37
C LYS A 114 16.60 -19.26 0.66
N LEU A 115 15.49 -19.82 0.17
CA LEU A 115 15.13 -21.22 0.44
C LEU A 115 15.78 -22.16 -0.57
N THR A 116 15.53 -21.92 -1.86
CA THR A 116 16.12 -22.66 -2.99
C THR A 116 16.40 -21.70 -4.15
N SER A 117 17.02 -22.18 -5.23
CA SER A 117 17.25 -21.36 -6.42
C SER A 117 15.92 -20.82 -6.98
N GLY A 118 15.71 -19.51 -6.82
CA GLY A 118 14.51 -18.81 -7.29
C GLY A 118 13.35 -18.73 -6.30
N ASN A 119 13.43 -19.36 -5.12
CA ASN A 119 12.38 -19.29 -4.10
C ASN A 119 12.85 -18.52 -2.87
N THR A 120 12.02 -17.59 -2.41
CA THR A 120 12.31 -16.79 -1.22
C THR A 120 11.09 -16.63 -0.34
N PHE A 121 11.31 -16.63 0.97
CA PHE A 121 10.33 -16.16 1.94
C PHE A 121 10.81 -14.81 2.46
N SER A 122 9.91 -13.85 2.61
CA SER A 122 10.26 -12.53 3.11
C SER A 122 9.30 -12.08 4.19
N PHE A 123 9.82 -11.38 5.19
CA PHE A 123 9.03 -10.71 6.21
C PHE A 123 9.60 -9.30 6.42
N GLY A 124 8.72 -8.32 6.52
CA GLY A 124 9.14 -6.94 6.66
C GLY A 124 8.07 -6.04 7.27
N TYR A 125 8.49 -4.81 7.52
CA TYR A 125 7.62 -3.74 7.95
C TYR A 125 7.99 -2.46 7.22
N TYR A 126 7.04 -1.52 7.17
CA TYR A 126 7.32 -0.14 6.78
C TYR A 126 6.49 0.83 7.61
N ILE A 127 6.99 2.06 7.69
CA ILE A 127 6.31 3.24 8.20
C ILE A 127 6.36 4.31 7.12
N GLY A 128 5.27 5.04 6.89
CA GLY A 128 5.19 6.01 5.81
C GLY A 128 4.21 7.13 6.08
N GLU A 129 4.20 8.11 5.19
CA GLU A 129 3.34 9.30 5.28
C GLU A 129 2.90 9.76 3.89
N LEU A 130 1.77 10.47 3.83
CA LEU A 130 1.23 11.06 2.61
C LEU A 130 2.01 12.31 2.23
N LEU A 131 2.49 12.37 0.98
CA LEU A 131 3.16 13.54 0.41
C LEU A 131 2.16 14.60 -0.06
N ASN A 132 1.09 14.17 -0.72
CA ASN A 132 0.11 15.09 -1.29
C ASN A 132 -1.03 15.35 -0.29
N ARG A 133 -0.74 15.99 0.84
CA ARG A 133 -1.79 16.40 1.81
C ARG A 133 -2.72 17.46 1.22
N THR A 134 -4.01 17.42 1.57
CA THR A 134 -4.94 18.55 1.34
C THR A 134 -4.76 19.61 2.42
N ASP A 135 -5.22 20.83 2.17
CA ASP A 135 -5.18 21.90 3.19
C ASP A 135 -5.91 21.50 4.48
N ASN A 136 -7.01 20.74 4.36
CA ASN A 136 -7.75 20.19 5.51
C ASN A 136 -6.97 19.13 6.31
N LEU A 137 -5.83 18.65 5.81
CA LEU A 137 -4.93 17.71 6.49
C LEU A 137 -3.65 18.40 7.00
N LYS A 138 -3.47 19.71 6.78
CA LYS A 138 -2.34 20.47 7.32
C LYS A 138 -2.50 20.57 8.84
N GLY A 139 -1.95 19.58 9.55
CA GLY A 139 -2.00 19.48 11.01
C GLY A 139 -2.47 18.12 11.54
N MET A 140 -3.10 17.30 10.69
CA MET A 140 -3.40 15.91 11.04
C MET A 140 -2.20 15.03 10.69
N ASN A 141 -1.78 14.18 11.62
CA ASN A 141 -0.82 13.14 11.32
C ASN A 141 -1.48 12.12 10.34
N THR A 142 -0.73 11.71 9.33
CA THR A 142 -1.16 10.77 8.27
C THR A 142 -0.18 9.62 8.16
N THR A 143 0.53 9.35 9.26
CA THR A 143 1.45 8.23 9.37
C THR A 143 0.66 6.94 9.27
N PHE A 144 1.19 6.00 8.51
CA PHE A 144 0.71 4.64 8.44
C PHE A 144 1.88 3.69 8.64
N MET A 145 1.59 2.51 9.16
CA MET A 145 2.56 1.43 9.27
C MET A 145 1.96 0.13 8.75
N ALA A 146 2.80 -0.74 8.23
CA ALA A 146 2.37 -2.07 7.85
C ALA A 146 3.42 -3.11 8.17
N THR A 147 2.94 -4.33 8.33
CA THR A 147 3.74 -5.54 8.32
C THR A 147 3.31 -6.39 7.14
N TYR A 148 4.24 -7.12 6.57
CA TYR A 148 3.92 -7.99 5.44
C TYR A 148 4.81 -9.23 5.42
N MET A 149 4.28 -10.26 4.80
CA MET A 149 5.00 -11.48 4.48
C MET A 149 4.79 -11.83 3.01
N SER A 150 5.82 -12.40 2.40
CA SER A 150 5.74 -12.83 1.00
C SER A 150 6.43 -14.15 0.77
N TYR A 151 5.89 -14.91 -0.17
CA TYR A 151 6.47 -16.14 -0.66
C TYR A 151 6.61 -16.06 -2.18
N LYS A 152 7.85 -16.14 -2.66
CA LYS A 152 8.20 -16.10 -4.07
C LYS A 152 8.53 -17.50 -4.56
N ILE A 153 7.90 -17.89 -5.66
CA ILE A 153 8.16 -19.10 -6.42
C ILE A 153 8.60 -18.67 -7.83
N LYS A 154 9.91 -18.78 -8.10
CA LYS A 154 10.53 -18.30 -9.35
C LYS A 154 10.20 -16.83 -9.63
N LYS A 155 9.22 -16.53 -10.48
CA LYS A 155 8.81 -15.18 -10.88
C LYS A 155 7.49 -14.73 -10.24
N ILE A 156 6.78 -15.62 -9.57
CA ILE A 156 5.48 -15.33 -8.96
C ILE A 156 5.68 -15.11 -7.47
N THR A 157 5.07 -14.07 -6.93
CA THR A 157 5.08 -13.79 -5.49
C THR A 157 3.66 -13.67 -4.98
N LEU A 158 3.36 -14.44 -3.94
CA LEU A 158 2.19 -14.30 -3.10
C LEU A 158 2.57 -13.46 -1.88
N SER A 159 1.71 -12.54 -1.48
CA SER A 159 1.98 -11.70 -0.32
C SER A 159 0.73 -11.46 0.51
N PHE A 160 0.93 -11.33 1.82
CA PHE A 160 -0.06 -10.82 2.74
C PHE A 160 0.49 -9.57 3.42
N LEU A 161 -0.33 -8.54 3.55
CA LEU A 161 0.01 -7.28 4.16
C LEU A 161 -1.10 -6.84 5.10
N SER A 162 -0.73 -6.41 6.29
CA SER A 162 -1.60 -5.81 7.30
C SER A 162 -1.09 -4.41 7.62
N GLU A 163 -1.96 -3.42 7.47
CA GLU A 163 -1.64 -2.00 7.54
C GLU A 163 -2.59 -1.29 8.49
N GLY A 164 -2.02 -0.42 9.33
CA GLY A 164 -2.75 0.47 10.22
C GLY A 164 -2.36 1.91 9.94
N GLY A 165 -3.35 2.78 9.89
CA GLY A 165 -3.18 4.23 9.77
C GLY A 165 -3.86 4.96 10.92
N GLN A 166 -3.70 6.28 10.93
CA GLN A 166 -4.41 7.15 11.86
C GLN A 166 -5.94 7.07 11.65
N ALA A 167 -6.70 7.44 12.69
CA ALA A 167 -8.17 7.40 12.72
C ALA A 167 -8.77 5.99 12.62
N ASN A 168 -8.12 4.99 13.21
CA ASN A 168 -8.55 3.58 13.24
C ASN A 168 -8.73 2.95 11.85
N ILE A 169 -8.06 3.49 10.84
CA ILE A 169 -8.06 2.90 9.50
C ILE A 169 -7.15 1.67 9.55
N SER A 170 -7.73 0.51 9.25
CA SER A 170 -6.99 -0.74 9.12
C SER A 170 -7.27 -1.38 7.77
N SER A 171 -6.27 -2.05 7.20
CA SER A 171 -6.47 -2.79 5.95
C SER A 171 -5.65 -4.08 5.93
N SER A 172 -6.22 -5.10 5.29
CA SER A 172 -5.57 -6.37 5.02
C SER A 172 -5.60 -6.63 3.52
N LYS A 173 -4.46 -6.95 2.92
CA LYS A 173 -4.30 -7.10 1.47
C LYS A 173 -3.66 -8.44 1.15
N PHE A 174 -4.31 -9.20 0.25
CA PHE A 174 -3.69 -10.35 -0.42
C PHE A 174 -3.18 -9.90 -1.79
N GLY A 175 -1.92 -10.21 -2.06
CA GLY A 175 -1.21 -9.78 -3.27
C GLY A 175 -0.75 -10.95 -4.11
N LEU A 176 -0.90 -10.80 -5.42
CA LEU A 176 -0.25 -11.61 -6.44
C LEU A 176 0.61 -10.67 -7.31
N SER A 177 1.88 -11.01 -7.48
CA SER A 177 2.78 -10.24 -8.34
C SER A 177 3.67 -11.11 -9.20
N TYR A 178 4.09 -10.56 -10.33
CA TYR A 178 4.96 -11.19 -11.31
C TYR A 178 6.22 -10.34 -11.54
N GLN A 179 7.40 -10.96 -11.44
CA GLN A 179 8.68 -10.32 -11.74
C GLN A 179 8.98 -10.39 -13.24
N LEU A 180 9.10 -9.23 -13.85
CA LEU A 180 9.57 -9.04 -15.21
C LEU A 180 11.10 -9.16 -15.24
N PHE A 181 11.56 -10.13 -16.05
CA PHE A 181 12.96 -10.48 -16.33
C PHE A 181 13.82 -10.79 -15.10
#